data_AF-A0ABD3PXA0-F1
#
_entry.id   AF-A0ABD3PXA0-F1
#
_cell.length_a   1.000
_cell.length_b   1.000
_cell.length_c   1.000
_cell.angle_alpha   90.00
_cell.angle_beta   90.00
_cell.angle_gamma   90.00
#
_symmetry.space_group_name_H-M   'P 1'
#
loop_
_entity.id
_entity.type
_entity.pdbx_description
1 polymer ?
#
loop_
_entity_poly.entity_id
_entity_poly.type
_entity_poly.pdbx_seq_one_letter_code
_entity_poly.pdbx_strand_id
1 'polypeptide(L)'
;MVARGPLRSINRLARRLDVRLGEAVASPKTTTGTMTRIAAMVSVSSEPVVVHRASLSSCRRVDVPVVGSGGTSLGRIAYDHDLRVVGNSGGSVASTTRAMAKGWAIGLAEEWDATYRRRDSSAPAEDDDDYNGDEPVAAVTTPRLRSILEAALPAFLFVCIALRLANAWEGGDDDAPCDFCLPNHDENGTTTAISTMVHALRNVVLGTTCCVLAASATADATAGGGDRSTLLMSATMAGVMSSASASQSVHGGSALAGLIAGAFVPFVTTIVADACHRCHVTATMTNVLCGGGAGMIVGVLMHVSGVAFGLGMLTGALRCLLRWRKLILVPLPSIKMSFSAASYIVPFALEKVFLRNLWCIQERWCHMASSVPSLTTLFYVPGECISENYAKKLPIPIGIGFIYGCAFVYGSKIGWYHSLYLPLILLEMDGADRLEEASFLGAVDECALVMVCAGICAGNLVLPRSMKQVDETNCERGEASLSWQALKTNVFCGDFIEAAYPLMERSRIINASAYLAAGLSAEILLKRRVLSTAYLPLPLAIWISNDGWGMSLACFVAFSVSFFGTVASNFQSSCNRKYYGG
;
A
#
# COMPACT_ATOMS: atom_id res chain seq x y z
N MET A 1 -15.17 13.49 29.60
CA MET A 1 -14.71 14.81 30.10
C MET A 1 -13.75 15.41 29.09
N VAL A 2 -14.16 16.45 28.36
CA VAL A 2 -13.33 17.13 27.35
C VAL A 2 -12.64 18.33 27.99
N ALA A 3 -11.31 18.36 28.02
CA ALA A 3 -10.53 19.46 28.57
C ALA A 3 -10.06 20.41 27.45
N ARG A 4 -10.24 21.72 27.62
CA ARG A 4 -9.82 22.77 26.67
C ARG A 4 -8.87 23.75 27.34
N GLY A 5 -7.84 24.20 26.63
CA GLY A 5 -6.86 25.15 27.14
C GLY A 5 -5.54 25.16 26.36
N PRO A 6 -4.56 25.96 26.79
CA PRO A 6 -3.24 26.02 26.14
C PRO A 6 -2.56 24.64 26.09
N LEU A 7 -1.85 24.32 25.00
CA LEU A 7 -1.19 23.01 24.79
C LEU A 7 -0.33 22.56 25.99
N ARG A 8 0.38 23.50 26.61
CA ARG A 8 1.20 23.23 27.81
C ARG A 8 0.36 22.76 29.00
N SER A 9 -0.84 23.30 29.17
CA SER A 9 -1.77 22.92 30.24
C SER A 9 -2.38 21.54 29.99
N ILE A 10 -2.76 21.26 28.73
CA ILE A 10 -3.28 19.96 28.31
C ILE A 10 -2.22 18.87 28.45
N ASN A 11 -0.98 19.12 28.02
CA ASN A 11 0.12 18.16 28.20
C ASN A 11 0.42 17.87 29.67
N ARG A 12 0.30 18.86 30.57
CA ARG A 12 0.42 18.64 32.02
C ARG A 12 -0.74 17.82 32.59
N LEU A 13 -1.96 18.05 32.11
CA LEU A 13 -3.12 17.26 32.51
C LEU A 13 -2.98 15.81 32.03
N ALA A 14 -2.61 15.61 30.77
CA ALA A 14 -2.38 14.29 30.18
C ALA A 14 -1.33 13.49 30.97
N ARG A 15 -0.19 14.10 31.34
CA ARG A 15 0.81 13.43 32.20
C ARG A 15 0.28 13.08 33.59
N ARG A 16 -0.54 13.93 34.20
CA ARG A 16 -1.16 13.60 35.50
C ARG A 16 -2.15 12.44 35.39
N LEU A 17 -2.90 12.37 34.28
CA LEU A 17 -3.79 11.25 34.00
C LEU A 17 -3.03 9.97 33.71
N ASP A 18 -1.89 10.05 33.01
CA ASP A 18 -1.00 8.92 32.76
C ASP A 18 -0.47 8.30 34.06
N VAL A 19 -0.01 9.13 35.01
CA VAL A 19 0.43 8.64 36.33
C VAL A 19 -0.71 7.93 37.05
N ARG A 20 -1.91 8.51 37.08
CA ARG A 20 -3.09 7.87 37.69
C ARG A 20 -3.49 6.57 36.99
N LEU A 21 -3.38 6.53 35.67
CA LEU A 21 -3.64 5.32 34.89
C LEU A 21 -2.61 4.24 35.20
N GLY A 22 -1.32 4.59 35.30
CA GLY A 22 -0.27 3.68 35.72
C GLY A 22 -0.49 3.12 37.13
N GLU A 23 -0.88 3.97 38.08
CA GLU A 23 -1.27 3.54 39.43
C GLU A 23 -2.45 2.56 39.41
N ALA A 24 -3.46 2.82 38.55
CA ALA A 24 -4.62 1.94 38.39
C ALA A 24 -4.29 0.61 37.69
N VAL A 25 -3.30 0.59 36.79
CA VAL A 25 -2.78 -0.64 36.19
C VAL A 25 -2.00 -1.45 37.22
N ALA A 26 -1.17 -0.79 38.03
CA ALA A 26 -0.34 -1.41 39.05
C ALA A 26 -1.13 -1.93 40.25
N SER A 27 -2.22 -1.23 40.63
CA SER A 27 -2.96 -1.48 41.86
C SER A 27 -4.38 -1.99 41.55
N PRO A 28 -4.67 -3.28 41.79
CA PRO A 28 -6.03 -3.80 41.66
C PRO A 28 -6.96 -3.11 42.65
N LYS A 29 -8.13 -2.66 42.19
CA LYS A 29 -9.14 -2.05 43.05
C LYS A 29 -10.00 -3.12 43.69
N THR A 30 -10.07 -3.12 45.01
CA THR A 30 -11.02 -3.95 45.76
C THR A 30 -12.29 -3.15 45.98
N THR A 31 -13.39 -3.53 45.35
CA THR A 31 -14.71 -2.95 45.62
C THR A 31 -15.66 -4.11 45.86
N THR A 32 -16.38 -4.08 47.00
CA THR A 32 -17.38 -5.10 47.38
C THR A 32 -16.88 -6.54 47.29
N GLY A 33 -15.68 -6.82 47.83
CA GLY A 33 -15.11 -8.18 47.87
C GLY A 33 -14.62 -8.75 46.52
N THR A 34 -14.79 -7.99 45.42
CA THR A 34 -14.33 -8.38 44.08
C THR A 34 -13.09 -7.57 43.73
N MET A 35 -12.02 -8.26 43.32
CA MET A 35 -10.76 -7.65 42.91
C MET A 35 -10.83 -7.31 41.42
N THR A 36 -10.94 -6.02 41.10
CA THR A 36 -11.02 -5.53 39.72
C THR A 36 -9.64 -5.07 39.27
N ARG A 37 -9.07 -5.73 38.28
CA ARG A 37 -7.79 -5.39 37.64
C ARG A 37 -8.03 -5.04 36.17
N ILE A 38 -7.22 -4.12 35.65
CA ILE A 38 -7.20 -3.84 34.21
C ILE A 38 -6.65 -5.07 33.48
N ALA A 39 -7.48 -5.69 32.64
CA ALA A 39 -7.18 -6.96 31.97
C ALA A 39 -6.40 -6.79 30.66
N ALA A 40 -6.51 -5.63 30.00
CA ALA A 40 -5.80 -5.29 28.76
C ALA A 40 -5.63 -3.78 28.63
N MET A 41 -4.67 -3.36 27.79
CA MET A 41 -4.47 -1.97 27.39
C MET A 41 -4.69 -1.82 25.89
N VAL A 42 -5.45 -0.80 25.48
CA VAL A 42 -5.60 -0.41 24.07
C VAL A 42 -4.86 0.91 23.86
N SER A 43 -3.75 0.87 23.13
CA SER A 43 -2.96 2.05 22.78
C SER A 43 -3.40 2.62 21.43
N VAL A 44 -3.95 3.82 21.44
CA VAL A 44 -4.35 4.54 20.23
C VAL A 44 -3.58 5.86 20.18
N SER A 45 -2.71 6.01 19.18
CA SER A 45 -1.92 7.23 18.97
C SER A 45 -1.16 7.71 20.23
N SER A 46 -0.57 6.78 20.98
CA SER A 46 0.11 7.08 22.24
C SER A 46 1.54 7.60 22.03
N GLU A 47 1.91 8.67 22.76
CA GLU A 47 3.29 9.17 22.87
C GLU A 47 4.02 8.55 24.08
N PRO A 48 4.95 7.57 23.89
CA PRO A 48 5.56 6.79 24.97
C PRO A 48 6.62 7.54 25.79
N VAL A 49 7.25 8.57 25.22
CA VAL A 49 8.40 9.22 25.86
C VAL A 49 7.93 10.33 26.79
N VAL A 50 6.96 11.12 26.35
CA VAL A 50 6.60 12.39 27.01
C VAL A 50 5.31 12.33 27.80
N VAL A 51 4.32 11.53 27.37
CA VAL A 51 2.95 11.57 27.91
C VAL A 51 2.56 10.29 28.60
N HIS A 52 2.72 9.12 27.96
CA HIS A 52 2.15 7.84 28.42
C HIS A 52 3.16 6.92 29.10
N ARG A 53 4.24 7.48 29.66
CA ARG A 53 5.37 6.69 30.16
C ARG A 53 4.96 5.83 31.37
N ALA A 54 4.22 6.39 32.33
CA ALA A 54 3.92 5.72 33.60
C ALA A 54 2.93 4.56 33.42
N SER A 55 1.89 4.75 32.59
CA SER A 55 0.91 3.69 32.30
C SER A 55 1.53 2.52 31.55
N LEU A 56 2.34 2.79 30.52
CA LEU A 56 3.03 1.75 29.74
C LEU A 56 4.05 0.98 30.60
N SER A 57 4.88 1.67 31.38
CA SER A 57 5.80 0.99 32.31
C SER A 57 5.07 0.14 33.36
N SER A 58 3.86 0.56 33.78
CA SER A 58 3.04 -0.23 34.71
C SER A 58 2.44 -1.47 34.03
N CYS A 59 2.05 -1.38 32.75
CA CYS A 59 1.58 -2.53 31.98
C CYS A 59 2.65 -3.62 31.89
N ARG A 60 3.92 -3.23 31.74
CA ARG A 60 5.05 -4.16 31.73
C ARG A 60 5.19 -4.94 33.03
N ARG A 61 5.18 -4.23 34.16
CA ARG A 61 5.36 -4.81 35.51
C ARG A 61 4.30 -5.84 35.85
N VAL A 62 3.12 -5.66 35.27
CA VAL A 62 1.90 -6.42 35.56
C VAL A 62 1.56 -7.37 34.40
N ASP A 63 2.41 -7.44 33.37
CA ASP A 63 2.30 -8.28 32.16
C ASP A 63 0.91 -8.22 31.49
N VAL A 64 0.37 -7.01 31.36
CA VAL A 64 -0.95 -6.78 30.76
C VAL A 64 -0.83 -6.85 29.23
N PRO A 65 -1.69 -7.62 28.52
CA PRO A 65 -1.68 -7.65 27.06
C PRO A 65 -2.05 -6.29 26.48
N VAL A 66 -1.31 -5.88 25.45
CA VAL A 66 -1.46 -4.58 24.77
C VAL A 66 -1.86 -4.79 23.32
N VAL A 67 -2.89 -4.07 22.88
CA VAL A 67 -3.34 -3.97 21.48
C VAL A 67 -3.37 -2.51 21.07
N GLY A 68 -3.36 -2.19 19.77
CA GLY A 68 -3.36 -0.77 19.39
C GLY A 68 -3.20 -0.42 17.92
N SER A 69 -3.24 0.89 17.66
CA SER A 69 -3.11 1.50 16.33
C SER A 69 -1.69 2.00 16.05
N GLY A 70 -1.34 2.01 14.76
CA GLY A 70 -0.11 2.62 14.23
C GLY A 70 1.10 1.69 14.36
N GLY A 71 1.53 1.07 13.26
CA GLY A 71 2.66 0.13 13.25
C GLY A 71 3.94 0.69 13.86
N THR A 72 4.30 1.93 13.48
CA THR A 72 5.50 2.59 14.02
C THR A 72 5.36 2.97 15.49
N SER A 73 4.23 3.54 15.90
CA SER A 73 4.01 3.95 17.30
C SER A 73 3.90 2.74 18.22
N LEU A 74 3.13 1.73 17.82
CA LEU A 74 2.94 0.51 18.61
C LEU A 74 4.23 -0.31 18.68
N GLY A 75 4.95 -0.48 17.56
CA GLY A 75 6.24 -1.17 17.55
C GLY A 75 7.26 -0.47 18.45
N ARG A 76 7.30 0.87 18.43
CA ARG A 76 8.18 1.66 19.29
C ARG A 76 7.81 1.58 20.77
N ILE A 77 6.53 1.74 21.14
CA ILE A 77 6.12 1.67 22.55
C ILE A 77 6.32 0.25 23.11
N ALA A 78 6.04 -0.77 22.30
CA ALA A 78 6.21 -2.16 22.68
C ALA A 78 7.67 -2.48 22.93
N TYR A 79 8.56 -1.94 22.12
CA TYR A 79 9.99 -2.08 22.32
C TYR A 79 10.53 -1.26 23.50
N ASP A 80 10.21 0.04 23.58
CA ASP A 80 10.74 0.94 24.61
C ASP A 80 10.33 0.54 26.05
N HIS A 81 9.15 -0.08 26.19
CA HIS A 81 8.59 -0.53 27.47
C HIS A 81 8.48 -2.05 27.59
N ASP A 82 9.00 -2.80 26.62
CA ASP A 82 9.00 -4.27 26.56
C ASP A 82 7.60 -4.90 26.77
N LEU A 83 6.59 -4.32 26.11
CA LEU A 83 5.20 -4.71 26.29
C LEU A 83 4.86 -5.99 25.54
N ARG A 84 3.97 -6.78 26.12
CA ARG A 84 3.38 -7.95 25.49
C ARG A 84 2.28 -7.52 24.52
N VAL A 85 2.62 -7.44 23.24
CA VAL A 85 1.66 -7.12 22.18
C VAL A 85 0.93 -8.40 21.76
N VAL A 86 -0.39 -8.31 21.58
CA VAL A 86 -1.24 -9.45 21.19
C VAL A 86 -2.12 -9.12 19.99
N GLY A 87 -2.67 -10.16 19.35
CA GLY A 87 -3.61 -10.04 18.24
C GLY A 87 -3.01 -9.52 16.94
N ASN A 88 -3.86 -9.10 15.99
CA ASN A 88 -3.41 -8.41 14.77
C ASN A 88 -3.21 -6.90 15.03
N SER A 89 -2.37 -6.58 16.00
CA SER A 89 -2.06 -5.20 16.38
C SER A 89 -0.84 -4.70 15.62
N GLY A 90 -0.88 -3.47 15.09
CA GLY A 90 0.25 -2.84 14.40
C GLY A 90 0.12 -2.64 12.88
N GLY A 91 -1.00 -3.04 12.26
CA GLY A 91 -1.27 -2.69 10.86
C GLY A 91 -1.68 -1.21 10.70
N SER A 92 -1.16 -0.53 9.69
CA SER A 92 -1.48 0.87 9.34
C SER A 92 -2.63 1.02 8.33
N VAL A 93 -3.14 -0.09 7.77
CA VAL A 93 -3.96 -0.10 6.53
C VAL A 93 -5.40 -0.60 6.73
N ALA A 94 -5.92 -0.62 7.96
CA ALA A 94 -7.34 -0.93 8.16
C ALA A 94 -8.22 0.23 7.67
N SER A 95 -9.05 -0.04 6.66
CA SER A 95 -9.88 0.95 5.94
C SER A 95 -10.94 1.65 6.80
N THR A 96 -11.28 1.13 7.98
CA THR A 96 -12.23 1.77 8.91
C THR A 96 -11.81 1.59 10.36
N THR A 97 -12.15 2.57 11.21
CA THR A 97 -11.96 2.50 12.68
C THR A 97 -12.63 1.28 13.30
N ARG A 98 -13.78 0.86 12.73
CA ARG A 98 -14.50 -0.33 13.17
C ARG A 98 -13.71 -1.62 12.88
N ALA A 99 -13.06 -1.71 11.72
CA ALA A 99 -12.21 -2.86 11.39
C ALA A 99 -10.99 -2.94 12.33
N MET A 100 -10.35 -1.80 12.65
CA MET A 100 -9.28 -1.74 13.65
C MET A 100 -9.74 -2.22 15.02
N ALA A 101 -10.83 -1.65 15.54
CA ALA A 101 -11.37 -2.02 16.85
C ALA A 101 -11.78 -3.50 16.92
N LYS A 102 -12.35 -4.04 15.83
CA LYS A 102 -12.68 -5.46 15.71
C LYS A 102 -11.42 -6.33 15.74
N GLY A 103 -10.37 -5.94 15.04
CA GLY A 103 -9.09 -6.64 15.06
C GLY A 103 -8.48 -6.71 16.45
N TRP A 104 -8.50 -5.61 17.20
CA TRP A 104 -8.05 -5.57 18.59
C TRP A 104 -8.90 -6.46 19.50
N ALA A 105 -10.23 -6.40 19.36
CA ALA A 105 -11.15 -7.19 20.16
C ALA A 105 -11.00 -8.70 19.92
N ILE A 106 -10.81 -9.13 18.66
CA ILE A 106 -10.52 -10.53 18.32
C ILE A 106 -9.17 -10.94 18.93
N GLY A 107 -8.15 -10.10 18.81
CA GLY A 107 -6.84 -10.36 19.40
C GLY A 107 -6.86 -10.56 20.91
N LEU A 108 -7.64 -9.75 21.62
CA LEU A 108 -7.84 -9.91 23.06
C LEU A 108 -8.70 -11.13 23.41
N ALA A 109 -9.69 -11.45 22.57
CA ALA A 109 -10.52 -12.63 22.77
C ALA A 109 -9.69 -13.91 22.63
N GLU A 110 -8.84 -14.02 21.61
CA GLU A 110 -7.89 -15.13 21.45
C GLU A 110 -6.95 -15.24 22.65
N GLU A 111 -6.46 -14.10 23.16
CA GLU A 111 -5.59 -14.05 24.33
C GLU A 111 -6.27 -14.57 25.61
N TRP A 112 -7.57 -14.33 25.75
CA TRP A 112 -8.36 -14.79 26.90
C TRP A 112 -9.04 -16.13 26.70
N ASP A 113 -8.73 -16.85 25.62
CA ASP A 113 -9.44 -18.07 25.20
C ASP A 113 -10.97 -17.88 25.16
N ALA A 114 -11.39 -16.68 24.78
CA ALA A 114 -12.78 -16.25 24.71
C ALA A 114 -13.24 -16.22 23.24
N THR A 115 -14.51 -16.56 23.01
CA THR A 115 -15.10 -16.42 21.68
C THR A 115 -15.54 -14.98 21.45
N TYR A 116 -14.97 -14.31 20.45
CA TYR A 116 -15.49 -13.02 20.00
C TYR A 116 -16.87 -13.21 19.34
N ARG A 117 -17.94 -12.83 20.05
CA ARG A 117 -19.31 -12.84 19.52
C ARG A 117 -19.70 -11.42 19.12
N ARG A 118 -20.00 -11.21 17.83
CA ARG A 118 -20.55 -9.95 17.36
C ARG A 118 -21.97 -9.80 17.90
N ARG A 119 -22.28 -8.65 18.51
CA ARG A 119 -23.67 -8.27 18.74
C ARG A 119 -24.25 -7.90 17.38
N ASP A 120 -25.04 -8.80 16.80
CA ASP A 120 -25.76 -8.52 15.56
C ASP A 120 -26.76 -7.39 15.84
N SER A 121 -26.86 -6.45 14.92
CA SER A 121 -27.69 -5.24 15.00
C SER A 121 -29.20 -5.50 14.94
N SER A 122 -29.64 -6.73 15.22
CA SER A 122 -31.04 -7.18 15.18
C SER A 122 -31.65 -7.44 16.55
N ALA A 123 -30.91 -7.23 17.65
CA ALA A 123 -31.49 -7.18 18.99
C ALA A 123 -31.88 -5.72 19.32
N PRO A 124 -33.13 -5.44 19.76
CA PRO A 124 -33.52 -4.09 20.12
C PRO A 124 -32.65 -3.60 21.28
N ALA A 125 -32.01 -2.45 21.07
CA ALA A 125 -31.30 -1.76 22.13
C ALA A 125 -32.34 -1.23 23.12
N GLU A 126 -32.28 -1.69 24.36
CA GLU A 126 -32.87 -0.94 25.47
C GLU A 126 -32.10 0.38 25.60
N ASP A 127 -32.87 1.45 25.73
CA ASP A 127 -32.43 2.83 25.84
C ASP A 127 -31.37 2.99 26.94
N ASP A 128 -30.23 3.57 26.55
CA ASP A 128 -29.42 4.38 27.46
C ASP A 128 -29.06 5.66 26.70
N ASP A 129 -29.85 6.68 27.01
CA ASP A 129 -29.65 8.07 26.67
C ASP A 129 -28.34 8.62 27.27
N ASP A 130 -27.87 9.70 26.65
CA ASP A 130 -26.78 10.59 27.06
C ASP A 130 -25.39 10.29 26.47
N TYR A 131 -25.25 10.64 25.18
CA TYR A 131 -23.95 11.06 24.65
C TYR A 131 -24.11 12.34 23.82
N ASN A 132 -24.25 13.47 24.51
CA ASN A 132 -23.98 14.79 23.92
C ASN A 132 -22.46 14.96 23.74
N GLY A 133 -21.94 14.46 22.61
CA GLY A 133 -20.56 14.67 22.17
C GLY A 133 -20.51 15.65 21.01
N ASP A 134 -19.94 16.83 21.27
CA ASP A 134 -19.61 17.90 20.31
C ASP A 134 -19.24 17.37 18.91
N GLU A 135 -19.82 18.00 17.89
CA GLU A 135 -19.47 17.80 16.49
C GLU A 135 -17.95 17.88 16.27
N PRO A 136 -17.36 16.99 15.44
CA PRO A 136 -16.00 17.18 15.01
C PRO A 136 -15.96 18.43 14.11
N VAL A 137 -15.28 19.48 14.58
CA VAL A 137 -14.93 20.64 13.76
C VAL A 137 -14.24 20.12 12.50
N ALA A 138 -14.97 20.15 11.38
CA ALA A 138 -14.49 19.76 10.07
C ALA A 138 -13.41 20.78 9.63
N ALA A 139 -12.16 20.47 9.95
CA ALA A 139 -11.05 21.07 9.25
C ALA A 139 -11.15 20.60 7.79
N VAL A 140 -11.65 21.47 6.92
CA VAL A 140 -11.67 21.31 5.45
C VAL A 140 -10.24 21.01 5.02
N THR A 141 -9.93 19.72 4.93
CA THR A 141 -8.64 19.21 4.48
C THR A 141 -8.93 18.55 3.16
N THR A 142 -8.36 19.13 2.10
CA THR A 142 -8.42 18.53 0.78
C THR A 142 -7.87 17.10 0.88
N PRO A 143 -8.62 16.08 0.40
CA PRO A 143 -8.14 14.71 0.44
C PRO A 143 -6.85 14.62 -0.37
N ARG A 144 -5.78 14.12 0.25
CA ARG A 144 -4.51 13.92 -0.44
C ARG A 144 -4.63 12.66 -1.30
N LEU A 145 -4.06 12.69 -2.50
CA LEU A 145 -3.98 11.55 -3.43
C LEU A 145 -3.57 10.23 -2.73
N ARG A 146 -2.68 10.34 -1.74
CA ARG A 146 -2.28 9.26 -0.83
C ARG A 146 -3.46 8.49 -0.23
N SER A 147 -4.42 9.19 0.38
CA SER A 147 -5.54 8.55 1.10
C SER A 147 -6.47 7.80 0.14
N ILE A 148 -6.65 8.33 -1.07
CA ILE A 148 -7.49 7.72 -2.11
C ILE A 148 -6.85 6.42 -2.61
N LEU A 149 -5.53 6.42 -2.84
CA LEU A 149 -4.81 5.26 -3.33
C LEU A 149 -4.62 4.17 -2.26
N GLU A 150 -4.41 4.55 -0.99
CA GLU A 150 -4.46 3.62 0.15
C GLU A 150 -5.83 2.91 0.23
N ALA A 151 -6.92 3.64 0.03
CA ALA A 151 -8.27 3.05 0.02
C ALA A 151 -8.54 2.17 -1.21
N ALA A 152 -7.84 2.40 -2.33
CA ALA A 152 -7.99 1.64 -3.56
C ALA A 152 -7.22 0.31 -3.56
N LEU A 153 -6.20 0.16 -2.70
CA LEU A 153 -5.29 -0.99 -2.67
C LEU A 153 -5.99 -2.36 -2.72
N PRO A 154 -7.06 -2.63 -1.94
CA PRO A 154 -7.75 -3.92 -2.01
C PRO A 154 -8.27 -4.24 -3.42
N ALA A 155 -8.80 -3.23 -4.14
CA ALA A 155 -9.29 -3.44 -5.50
C ALA A 155 -8.15 -3.81 -6.46
N PHE A 156 -6.99 -3.16 -6.35
CA PHE A 156 -5.82 -3.48 -7.17
C PHE A 156 -5.31 -4.90 -6.92
N LEU A 157 -5.21 -5.32 -5.66
CA LEU A 157 -4.78 -6.67 -5.30
C LEU A 157 -5.76 -7.74 -5.83
N PHE A 158 -7.06 -7.54 -5.63
CA PHE A 158 -8.06 -8.51 -6.06
C PHE A 158 -8.22 -8.56 -7.58
N VAL A 159 -8.07 -7.44 -8.29
CA VAL A 159 -8.03 -7.44 -9.76
C VAL A 159 -6.81 -8.23 -10.26
N CYS A 160 -5.64 -8.03 -9.66
CA CYS A 160 -4.43 -8.80 -9.98
C CYS A 160 -4.65 -10.32 -9.77
N ILE A 161 -5.20 -10.71 -8.61
CA ILE A 161 -5.51 -12.12 -8.31
C ILE A 161 -6.54 -12.69 -9.31
N ALA A 162 -7.63 -11.97 -9.56
CA ALA A 162 -8.70 -12.41 -10.45
C ALA A 162 -8.20 -12.62 -11.89
N LEU A 163 -7.35 -11.71 -12.37
CA LEU A 163 -6.77 -11.82 -13.70
C LEU A 163 -5.74 -12.95 -13.79
N ARG A 164 -4.91 -13.16 -12.75
CA ARG A 164 -4.02 -14.33 -12.67
C ARG A 164 -4.78 -15.65 -12.70
N LEU A 165 -5.89 -15.75 -11.97
CA LEU A 165 -6.78 -16.91 -12.00
C LEU A 165 -7.42 -17.11 -13.37
N ALA A 166 -7.89 -16.02 -14.01
CA ALA A 166 -8.46 -16.10 -15.36
C ALA A 166 -7.43 -16.59 -16.39
N ASN A 167 -6.20 -16.08 -16.33
CA ASN A 167 -5.11 -16.52 -17.19
C ASN A 167 -4.75 -18.00 -16.97
N ALA A 168 -4.72 -18.47 -15.70
CA ALA A 168 -4.47 -19.88 -15.38
C ALA A 168 -5.58 -20.82 -15.90
N TRP A 169 -6.82 -20.33 -15.97
CA TRP A 169 -7.96 -21.10 -16.45
C TRP A 169 -8.01 -21.20 -17.99
N GLU A 170 -7.52 -20.19 -18.71
CA GLU A 170 -7.52 -20.19 -20.19
C GLU A 170 -6.49 -21.14 -20.82
N GLY A 171 -5.58 -21.75 -20.05
CA GLY A 171 -4.73 -22.89 -20.45
C GLY A 171 -4.05 -22.78 -21.83
N GLY A 172 -2.84 -22.21 -21.92
CA GLY A 172 -1.98 -22.37 -23.11
C GLY A 172 -0.89 -21.30 -23.29
N ASP A 173 0.36 -21.78 -23.33
CA ASP A 173 1.64 -21.20 -23.77
C ASP A 173 2.03 -19.76 -23.40
N ASP A 174 3.09 -19.66 -22.57
CA ASP A 174 3.76 -18.44 -22.10
C ASP A 174 4.47 -17.61 -23.21
N ASP A 175 4.48 -18.07 -24.47
CA ASP A 175 5.40 -17.57 -25.51
C ASP A 175 4.76 -16.97 -26.79
N ALA A 176 3.43 -16.80 -26.88
CA ALA A 176 2.83 -16.18 -28.07
C ALA A 176 2.96 -14.64 -28.07
N PRO A 177 3.61 -14.00 -29.08
CA PRO A 177 3.68 -12.55 -29.18
C PRO A 177 2.31 -11.96 -29.49
N CYS A 178 1.95 -10.92 -28.75
CA CYS A 178 0.69 -10.21 -28.86
C CYS A 178 0.52 -9.61 -30.26
N ASP A 179 -0.30 -10.25 -31.10
CA ASP A 179 -1.05 -9.50 -32.08
C ASP A 179 -2.15 -8.74 -31.34
N PHE A 180 -2.20 -7.45 -31.64
CA PHE A 180 -3.13 -6.44 -31.17
C PHE A 180 -4.52 -7.02 -30.83
N CYS A 181 -4.99 -6.77 -29.61
CA CYS A 181 -6.31 -7.14 -29.08
C CYS A 181 -7.45 -6.95 -30.10
N LEU A 182 -7.66 -7.97 -30.92
CA LEU A 182 -8.98 -8.35 -31.35
C LEU A 182 -9.41 -9.48 -30.42
N PRO A 183 -10.70 -9.54 -30.05
CA PRO A 183 -11.20 -10.75 -29.41
C PRO A 183 -10.77 -11.95 -30.27
N ASN A 184 -10.20 -12.99 -29.63
CA ASN A 184 -10.04 -14.28 -30.29
C ASN A 184 -11.44 -14.67 -30.78
N HIS A 185 -11.67 -14.45 -32.07
CA HIS A 185 -12.82 -14.99 -32.75
C HIS A 185 -12.52 -16.48 -32.87
N ASP A 186 -13.17 -17.29 -32.04
CA ASP A 186 -13.45 -18.66 -32.45
C ASP A 186 -14.10 -18.58 -33.85
N GLU A 187 -13.90 -19.58 -34.70
CA GLU A 187 -14.46 -19.66 -36.05
C GLU A 187 -16.02 -19.51 -36.10
N ASN A 188 -16.67 -19.48 -34.93
CA ASN A 188 -18.11 -19.23 -34.74
C ASN A 188 -18.48 -17.82 -34.21
N GLY A 189 -17.54 -16.88 -34.07
CA GLY A 189 -17.85 -15.47 -33.79
C GLY A 189 -18.27 -15.13 -32.35
N THR A 190 -18.16 -16.05 -31.40
CA THR A 190 -18.51 -15.82 -29.99
C THR A 190 -17.27 -15.50 -29.16
N THR A 191 -17.15 -14.26 -28.69
CA THR A 191 -16.25 -13.93 -27.57
C THR A 191 -16.65 -14.73 -26.34
N THR A 192 -15.70 -15.50 -25.77
CA THR A 192 -15.95 -16.17 -24.49
C THR A 192 -16.22 -15.13 -23.41
N ALA A 193 -17.20 -15.38 -22.53
CA ALA A 193 -17.56 -14.45 -21.44
C ALA A 193 -16.34 -14.06 -20.58
N ILE A 194 -15.36 -14.96 -20.46
CA ILE A 194 -14.09 -14.75 -19.75
C ILE A 194 -13.27 -13.62 -20.40
N SER A 195 -13.16 -13.58 -21.73
CA SER A 195 -12.41 -12.53 -22.44
C SER A 195 -12.96 -11.12 -22.18
N THR A 196 -14.29 -10.99 -22.13
CA THR A 196 -14.96 -9.71 -21.83
C THR A 196 -14.77 -9.28 -20.38
N MET A 197 -14.80 -10.23 -19.45
CA MET A 197 -14.53 -9.97 -18.04
C MET A 197 -13.08 -9.53 -17.81
N VAL A 198 -12.11 -10.20 -18.44
CA VAL A 198 -10.68 -9.84 -18.38
C VAL A 198 -10.46 -8.44 -18.93
N HIS A 199 -11.10 -8.10 -20.06
CA HIS A 199 -11.03 -6.75 -20.62
C HIS A 199 -11.58 -5.69 -19.66
N ALA A 200 -12.73 -5.94 -19.03
CA ALA A 200 -13.33 -5.01 -18.07
C ALA A 200 -12.46 -4.83 -16.82
N LEU A 201 -11.93 -5.92 -16.26
CA LEU A 201 -11.05 -5.90 -15.09
C LEU A 201 -9.78 -5.06 -15.34
N ARG A 202 -9.15 -5.22 -16.51
CA ARG A 202 -7.93 -4.48 -16.86
C ARG A 202 -8.17 -3.00 -17.17
N ASN A 203 -9.23 -2.72 -17.92
CA ASN A 203 -9.37 -1.42 -18.58
C ASN A 203 -10.40 -0.49 -17.94
N VAL A 204 -11.30 -1.01 -17.10
CA VAL A 204 -12.46 -0.26 -16.59
C VAL A 204 -12.52 -0.25 -15.07
N VAL A 205 -12.28 -1.40 -14.42
CA VAL A 205 -12.53 -1.56 -12.98
C VAL A 205 -11.62 -0.68 -12.12
N LEU A 206 -10.32 -0.65 -12.38
CA LEU A 206 -9.36 0.12 -11.57
C LEU A 206 -9.63 1.63 -11.68
N GLY A 207 -9.75 2.16 -12.89
CA GLY A 207 -10.10 3.56 -13.11
C GLY A 207 -11.45 3.96 -12.54
N THR A 208 -12.48 3.11 -12.67
CA THR A 208 -13.80 3.37 -12.06
C THR A 208 -13.71 3.40 -10.54
N THR A 209 -12.97 2.47 -9.94
CA THR A 209 -12.76 2.44 -8.47
C THR A 209 -12.04 3.70 -8.00
N CYS A 210 -10.97 4.10 -8.68
CA CYS A 210 -10.25 5.34 -8.40
C CYS A 210 -11.14 6.58 -8.55
N CYS A 211 -12.03 6.61 -9.54
CA CYS A 211 -12.99 7.70 -9.74
C CYS A 211 -13.97 7.81 -8.56
N VAL A 212 -14.57 6.70 -8.15
CA VAL A 212 -15.51 6.64 -7.04
C VAL A 212 -14.85 7.08 -5.73
N LEU A 213 -13.65 6.58 -5.44
CA LEU A 213 -12.92 6.95 -4.23
C LEU A 213 -12.48 8.41 -4.25
N ALA A 214 -12.01 8.91 -5.39
CA ALA A 214 -11.64 10.32 -5.54
C ALA A 214 -12.83 11.25 -5.36
N ALA A 215 -13.97 10.95 -6.00
CA ALA A 215 -15.19 11.74 -5.88
C ALA A 215 -15.74 11.75 -4.46
N SER A 216 -15.73 10.60 -3.78
CA SER A 216 -16.19 10.50 -2.40
C SER A 216 -15.31 11.31 -1.46
N ALA A 217 -13.99 11.23 -1.64
CA ALA A 217 -13.03 11.95 -0.80
C ALA A 217 -13.11 13.47 -1.01
N THR A 218 -13.32 13.95 -2.24
CA THR A 218 -13.41 15.38 -2.55
C THR A 218 -14.75 15.97 -2.12
N ALA A 219 -15.84 15.21 -2.22
CA ALA A 219 -17.15 15.65 -1.75
C ALA A 219 -17.18 15.89 -0.24
N ASP A 220 -16.56 15.02 0.57
CA ASP A 220 -16.43 15.20 2.02
C ASP A 220 -15.65 16.49 2.39
N ALA A 221 -14.82 17.03 1.48
CA ALA A 221 -14.10 18.29 1.70
C ALA A 221 -14.87 19.54 1.23
N THR A 222 -15.83 19.41 0.31
CA THR A 222 -16.48 20.57 -0.33
C THR A 222 -17.89 20.89 0.19
N ALA A 223 -18.63 19.96 0.81
CA ALA A 223 -19.97 20.27 1.32
C ALA A 223 -20.50 19.22 2.33
N GLY A 224 -21.17 19.69 3.37
CA GLY A 224 -21.93 18.84 4.29
C GLY A 224 -23.14 18.20 3.63
N GLY A 225 -23.34 16.89 3.86
CA GLY A 225 -24.65 16.24 3.84
C GLY A 225 -25.36 16.06 2.49
N GLY A 226 -24.67 16.06 1.35
CA GLY A 226 -25.29 15.72 0.05
C GLY A 226 -25.62 14.22 -0.11
N ASP A 227 -26.60 13.90 -0.97
CA ASP A 227 -27.02 12.53 -1.30
C ASP A 227 -25.84 11.71 -1.89
N ARG A 228 -25.20 10.91 -1.03
CA ARG A 228 -24.03 10.09 -1.38
C ARG A 228 -24.32 9.09 -2.50
N SER A 229 -25.55 8.59 -2.61
CA SER A 229 -25.95 7.67 -3.68
C SER A 229 -25.86 8.32 -5.06
N THR A 230 -26.31 9.58 -5.20
CA THR A 230 -26.29 10.30 -6.46
C THR A 230 -24.87 10.62 -6.90
N LEU A 231 -24.00 10.99 -5.95
CA LEU A 231 -22.57 11.19 -6.20
C LEU A 231 -21.89 9.90 -6.66
N LEU A 232 -22.15 8.77 -6.00
CA LEU A 232 -21.58 7.48 -6.37
C LEU A 232 -22.01 7.08 -7.78
N MET A 233 -23.29 7.24 -8.14
CA MET A 233 -23.78 6.98 -9.50
C MET A 233 -23.04 7.84 -10.53
N SER A 234 -22.91 9.15 -10.27
CA SER A 234 -22.18 10.09 -11.13
C SER A 234 -20.71 9.69 -11.31
N ALA A 235 -20.03 9.36 -10.22
CA ALA A 235 -18.64 8.90 -10.24
C ALA A 235 -18.47 7.57 -10.98
N THR A 236 -19.40 6.62 -10.83
CA THR A 236 -19.33 5.35 -11.58
C THR A 236 -19.45 5.58 -13.09
N MET A 237 -20.41 6.40 -13.55
CA MET A 237 -20.57 6.68 -14.99
C MET A 237 -19.37 7.43 -15.56
N ALA A 238 -18.89 8.46 -14.86
CA ALA A 238 -17.69 9.20 -15.25
C ALA A 238 -16.46 8.27 -15.29
N GLY A 239 -16.33 7.39 -14.29
CA GLY A 239 -15.24 6.42 -14.16
C GLY A 239 -15.21 5.43 -15.32
N VAL A 240 -16.35 4.83 -15.66
CA VAL A 240 -16.45 3.87 -16.76
C VAL A 240 -16.09 4.53 -18.10
N MET A 241 -16.64 5.71 -18.39
CA MET A 241 -16.38 6.41 -19.66
C MET A 241 -14.94 6.90 -19.79
N SER A 242 -14.39 7.49 -18.73
CA SER A 242 -13.00 7.96 -18.73
C SER A 242 -12.00 6.80 -18.83
N SER A 243 -12.28 5.67 -18.18
CA SER A 243 -11.45 4.46 -18.25
C SER A 243 -11.49 3.84 -19.64
N ALA A 244 -12.68 3.71 -20.24
CA ALA A 244 -12.84 3.22 -21.62
C ALA A 244 -12.16 4.14 -22.66
N SER A 245 -12.04 5.44 -22.37
CA SER A 245 -11.28 6.36 -23.22
C SER A 245 -9.77 6.24 -23.01
N ALA A 246 -9.32 5.94 -21.79
CA ALA A 246 -7.89 5.76 -21.47
C ALA A 246 -7.35 4.42 -22.00
N SER A 247 -8.18 3.38 -22.04
CA SER A 247 -7.83 2.04 -22.53
C SER A 247 -7.48 1.97 -24.02
N GLN A 248 -7.80 3.02 -24.79
CA GLN A 248 -7.39 3.14 -26.19
C GLN A 248 -5.88 3.39 -26.33
N SER A 249 -5.19 3.77 -25.25
CA SER A 249 -3.74 3.96 -25.26
C SER A 249 -2.99 2.62 -25.29
N VAL A 250 -1.95 2.54 -26.13
CA VAL A 250 -1.21 1.29 -26.42
C VAL A 250 -0.60 0.62 -25.18
N HIS A 251 -0.14 1.41 -24.20
CA HIS A 251 0.47 0.87 -23.00
C HIS A 251 -0.50 0.77 -21.82
N GLY A 252 -1.76 1.23 -21.99
CA GLY A 252 -2.86 1.07 -21.03
C GLY A 252 -2.66 1.71 -19.65
N GLY A 253 -3.77 1.94 -18.96
CA GLY A 253 -3.82 2.47 -17.60
C GLY A 253 -5.04 3.38 -17.43
N SER A 254 -5.89 3.08 -16.45
CA SER A 254 -7.16 3.77 -16.22
C SER A 254 -7.21 4.52 -14.89
N ALA A 255 -6.30 4.23 -13.96
CA ALA A 255 -6.32 4.77 -12.60
C ALA A 255 -6.16 6.29 -12.57
N LEU A 256 -5.19 6.87 -13.29
CA LEU A 256 -5.00 8.33 -13.33
C LEU A 256 -6.19 9.06 -13.98
N ALA A 257 -6.75 8.49 -15.05
CA ALA A 257 -7.95 9.03 -15.70
C ALA A 257 -9.13 9.03 -14.73
N GLY A 258 -9.32 7.92 -13.99
CA GLY A 258 -10.31 7.78 -12.94
C GLY A 258 -10.15 8.79 -11.82
N LEU A 259 -8.94 8.93 -11.26
CA LEU A 259 -8.65 9.89 -10.19
C LEU A 259 -9.00 11.33 -10.58
N ILE A 260 -8.62 11.73 -11.79
CA ILE A 260 -8.89 13.08 -12.30
C ILE A 260 -10.39 13.25 -12.56
N ALA A 261 -11.05 12.30 -13.22
CA ALA A 261 -12.49 12.34 -13.44
C ALA A 261 -13.25 12.46 -12.10
N GLY A 262 -12.91 11.64 -11.11
CA GLY A 262 -13.53 11.66 -9.79
C GLY A 262 -13.32 12.98 -9.04
N ALA A 263 -12.16 13.64 -9.21
CA ALA A 263 -11.94 14.97 -8.64
C ALA A 263 -12.87 16.04 -9.24
N PHE A 264 -13.27 15.92 -10.50
CA PHE A 264 -14.19 16.85 -11.17
C PHE A 264 -15.68 16.54 -10.92
N VAL A 265 -16.04 15.29 -10.61
CA VAL A 265 -17.44 14.85 -10.44
C VAL A 265 -18.23 15.70 -9.44
N PRO A 266 -17.76 15.98 -8.20
CA PRO A 266 -18.51 16.81 -7.27
C PRO A 266 -18.77 18.22 -7.80
N PHE A 267 -17.79 18.83 -8.48
CA PHE A 267 -17.92 20.18 -9.05
C PHE A 267 -18.98 20.24 -10.16
N VAL A 268 -19.01 19.26 -11.07
CA VAL A 268 -20.05 19.22 -12.11
C VAL A 268 -21.41 18.91 -11.49
N THR A 269 -21.45 18.02 -10.50
CA THR A 269 -22.68 17.66 -9.80
C THR A 269 -23.29 18.86 -9.07
N THR A 270 -22.49 19.72 -8.42
CA THR A 270 -22.99 20.95 -7.80
C THR A 270 -23.52 21.95 -8.82
N ILE A 271 -22.84 22.14 -9.96
CA ILE A 271 -23.34 23.01 -11.05
C ILE A 271 -24.68 22.51 -11.58
N VAL A 272 -24.80 21.20 -11.83
CA VAL A 272 -26.05 20.61 -12.33
C VAL A 272 -27.16 20.72 -11.27
N ALA A 273 -26.85 20.50 -9.99
CA ALA A 273 -27.80 20.64 -8.90
C ALA A 273 -28.32 22.08 -8.78
N ASP A 274 -27.42 23.08 -8.83
CA ASP A 274 -27.78 24.50 -8.79
C ASP A 274 -28.63 24.91 -10.00
N ALA A 275 -28.31 24.40 -11.19
CA ALA A 275 -29.11 24.63 -12.38
C ALA A 275 -30.51 24.00 -12.25
N CYS A 276 -30.62 22.77 -11.74
CA CYS A 276 -31.90 22.09 -11.49
C CYS A 276 -32.74 22.88 -10.48
N HIS A 277 -32.12 23.40 -9.42
CA HIS A 277 -32.79 24.23 -8.42
C HIS A 277 -33.32 25.54 -9.04
N ARG A 278 -32.51 26.24 -9.86
CA ARG A 278 -32.93 27.48 -10.55
C ARG A 278 -34.05 27.25 -11.57
N CYS A 279 -34.08 26.08 -12.19
CA CYS A 279 -35.10 25.71 -13.18
C CYS A 279 -36.34 25.04 -12.56
N HIS A 280 -36.46 24.99 -11.22
CA HIS A 280 -37.56 24.35 -10.50
C HIS A 280 -37.82 22.90 -10.93
N VAL A 281 -36.76 22.13 -11.16
CA VAL A 281 -36.84 20.72 -11.54
C VAL A 281 -37.22 19.85 -10.34
N THR A 282 -38.10 18.87 -10.55
CA THR A 282 -38.53 17.92 -9.51
C THR A 282 -37.37 17.08 -8.97
N ALA A 283 -37.39 16.71 -7.69
CA ALA A 283 -36.31 15.96 -7.03
C ALA A 283 -35.87 14.68 -7.76
N THR A 284 -36.81 13.88 -8.27
CA THR A 284 -36.48 12.66 -9.03
C THR A 284 -35.69 12.98 -10.30
N MET A 285 -36.09 14.00 -11.05
CA MET A 285 -35.37 14.46 -12.23
C MET A 285 -34.01 15.07 -11.87
N THR A 286 -33.91 15.79 -10.76
CA THR A 286 -32.63 16.29 -10.23
C THR A 286 -31.67 15.13 -9.92
N ASN A 287 -32.14 14.03 -9.33
CA ASN A 287 -31.30 12.84 -9.10
C ASN A 287 -30.86 12.15 -10.39
N VAL A 288 -31.73 12.08 -11.41
CA VAL A 288 -31.35 11.55 -12.73
C VAL A 288 -30.29 12.43 -13.40
N LEU A 289 -30.45 13.75 -13.36
CA LEU A 289 -29.53 14.72 -13.97
C LEU A 289 -28.19 14.80 -13.21
N CYS A 290 -28.22 14.83 -11.88
CA CYS A 290 -27.02 14.86 -11.05
C CYS A 290 -26.30 13.50 -11.01
N GLY A 291 -27.05 12.39 -10.99
CA GLY A 291 -26.49 11.04 -10.91
C GLY A 291 -26.02 10.55 -12.27
N GLY A 292 -26.88 10.54 -13.28
CA GLY A 292 -26.51 10.08 -14.62
C GLY A 292 -25.90 11.17 -15.50
N GLY A 293 -26.55 12.32 -15.56
CA GLY A 293 -26.18 13.43 -16.45
C GLY A 293 -24.81 14.02 -16.14
N ALA A 294 -24.55 14.41 -14.89
CA ALA A 294 -23.27 14.99 -14.49
C ALA A 294 -22.10 14.03 -14.72
N GLY A 295 -22.28 12.74 -14.42
CA GLY A 295 -21.28 11.71 -14.65
C GLY A 295 -20.95 11.53 -16.15
N MET A 296 -21.99 11.50 -17.00
CA MET A 296 -21.79 11.47 -18.45
C MET A 296 -21.10 12.73 -18.98
N ILE A 297 -21.44 13.92 -18.46
CA ILE A 297 -20.79 15.18 -18.85
C ILE A 297 -19.28 15.10 -18.56
N VAL A 298 -18.89 14.66 -17.36
CA VAL A 298 -17.47 14.50 -17.01
C VAL A 298 -16.78 13.46 -17.90
N GLY A 299 -17.42 12.31 -18.12
CA GLY A 299 -16.88 11.25 -18.99
C GLY A 299 -16.66 11.69 -20.42
N VAL A 300 -17.66 12.35 -21.03
CA VAL A 300 -17.58 12.91 -22.39
C VAL A 300 -16.53 14.01 -22.45
N LEU A 301 -16.45 14.89 -21.46
CA LEU A 301 -15.43 15.95 -21.41
C LEU A 301 -14.02 15.36 -21.37
N MET A 302 -13.79 14.34 -20.55
CA MET A 302 -12.50 13.62 -20.45
C MET A 302 -12.12 12.94 -21.77
N HIS A 303 -13.11 12.42 -22.51
CA HIS A 303 -12.93 11.80 -23.82
C HIS A 303 -12.64 12.83 -24.93
N VAL A 304 -13.51 13.83 -25.09
CA VAL A 304 -13.43 14.85 -26.15
C VAL A 304 -12.19 15.75 -25.99
N SER A 305 -11.75 16.02 -24.76
CA SER A 305 -10.52 16.76 -24.51
C SER A 305 -9.23 15.96 -24.81
N GLY A 306 -9.33 14.64 -24.97
CA GLY A 306 -8.17 13.74 -25.08
C GLY A 306 -7.38 13.56 -23.79
N VAL A 307 -7.85 14.12 -22.66
CA VAL A 307 -7.16 14.05 -21.37
C VAL A 307 -7.11 12.61 -20.85
N ALA A 308 -8.20 11.85 -20.95
CA ALA A 308 -8.21 10.44 -20.53
C ALA A 308 -7.18 9.60 -21.29
N PHE A 309 -7.11 9.77 -22.61
CA PHE A 309 -6.13 9.08 -23.45
C PHE A 309 -4.69 9.48 -23.10
N GLY A 310 -4.42 10.78 -22.94
CA GLY A 310 -3.11 11.27 -22.53
C GLY A 310 -2.67 10.74 -21.16
N LEU A 311 -3.59 10.63 -20.19
CA LEU A 311 -3.30 10.05 -18.89
C LEU A 311 -3.03 8.53 -18.95
N GLY A 312 -3.72 7.81 -19.84
CA GLY A 312 -3.40 6.41 -20.13
C GLY A 312 -2.00 6.24 -20.70
N MET A 313 -1.60 7.08 -21.67
CA MET A 313 -0.23 7.10 -22.21
C MET A 313 0.81 7.41 -21.12
N LEU A 314 0.52 8.36 -20.24
CA LEU A 314 1.42 8.74 -19.15
C LEU A 314 1.60 7.59 -18.15
N THR A 315 0.51 6.91 -17.78
CA THR A 315 0.53 5.75 -16.87
C THR A 315 1.37 4.62 -17.46
N GLY A 316 1.16 4.29 -18.74
CA GLY A 316 1.97 3.31 -19.45
C GLY A 316 3.45 3.69 -19.56
N ALA A 317 3.76 4.97 -19.80
CA ALA A 317 5.13 5.45 -19.85
C ALA A 317 5.84 5.35 -18.49
N LEU A 318 5.13 5.71 -17.40
CA LEU A 318 5.63 5.56 -16.03
C LEU A 318 5.93 4.08 -15.73
N ARG A 319 5.03 3.17 -16.10
CA ARG A 319 5.23 1.72 -15.92
C ARG A 319 6.45 1.21 -16.68
N CYS A 320 6.64 1.62 -17.94
CA CYS A 320 7.83 1.26 -18.71
C CYS A 320 9.12 1.75 -18.05
N LEU A 321 9.13 2.95 -17.48
CA LEU A 321 10.28 3.47 -16.74
C LEU A 321 10.58 2.66 -15.49
N LEU A 322 9.56 2.37 -14.67
CA LEU A 322 9.71 1.60 -13.43
C LEU A 322 10.22 0.18 -13.70
N ARG A 323 9.78 -0.45 -14.80
CA ARG A 323 10.17 -1.82 -15.19
C ARG A 323 11.43 -1.90 -16.03
N TRP A 324 12.14 -0.79 -16.26
CA TRP A 324 13.31 -0.75 -17.15
C TRP A 324 13.00 -1.34 -18.54
N ARG A 325 11.83 -0.99 -19.09
CA ARG A 325 11.34 -1.41 -20.41
C ARG A 325 11.51 -0.27 -21.41
N LYS A 326 11.83 -0.62 -22.66
CA LYS A 326 11.93 0.37 -23.73
C LYS A 326 10.54 0.90 -24.06
N LEU A 327 10.39 2.22 -24.10
CA LEU A 327 9.13 2.86 -24.47
C LEU A 327 8.89 2.63 -25.97
N ILE A 328 7.74 2.08 -26.34
CA ILE A 328 7.37 1.91 -27.75
C ILE A 328 6.44 3.06 -28.12
N LEU A 329 6.93 4.03 -28.90
CA LEU A 329 6.04 5.04 -29.47
C LEU A 329 5.34 4.45 -30.70
N VAL A 330 4.04 4.19 -30.57
CA VAL A 330 3.20 3.92 -31.74
C VAL A 330 2.76 5.28 -32.30
N PRO A 331 3.02 5.58 -33.58
CA PRO A 331 2.64 6.86 -34.15
C PRO A 331 1.12 7.02 -34.15
N LEU A 332 0.64 8.10 -33.51
CA LEU A 332 -0.76 8.58 -33.46
C LEU A 332 -1.59 8.37 -34.75
N PRO A 333 -1.08 8.58 -35.99
CA PRO A 333 -1.89 8.43 -37.21
C PRO A 333 -2.30 6.98 -37.58
N SER A 334 -1.84 5.96 -36.86
CA SER A 334 -2.19 4.55 -37.15
C SER A 334 -3.46 4.09 -36.42
N ILE A 335 -3.91 4.83 -35.40
CA ILE A 335 -5.14 4.56 -34.66
C ILE A 335 -6.28 5.16 -35.49
N LYS A 336 -6.84 4.37 -36.42
CA LYS A 336 -8.07 4.73 -37.14
C LYS A 336 -9.23 4.79 -36.14
N MET A 337 -9.46 5.91 -35.46
CA MET A 337 -10.72 6.17 -34.76
C MET A 337 -11.20 7.61 -34.87
N SER A 338 -12.52 7.71 -35.02
CA SER A 338 -13.37 8.88 -35.27
C SER A 338 -13.29 9.92 -34.14
N PHE A 339 -12.28 10.78 -34.18
CA PHE A 339 -12.08 11.83 -33.16
C PHE A 339 -12.02 13.23 -33.79
N SER A 340 -12.55 14.22 -33.07
CA SER A 340 -12.45 15.65 -33.44
C SER A 340 -11.00 16.14 -33.29
N ALA A 341 -10.55 17.08 -34.12
CA ALA A 341 -9.17 17.59 -34.09
C ALA A 341 -8.70 18.09 -32.70
N ALA A 342 -9.63 18.52 -31.84
CA ALA A 342 -9.36 19.00 -30.49
C ALA A 342 -8.87 17.89 -29.52
N SER A 343 -9.33 16.63 -29.67
CA SER A 343 -8.96 15.53 -28.78
C SER A 343 -7.51 15.05 -28.99
N TYR A 344 -6.85 15.52 -30.04
CA TYR A 344 -5.45 15.22 -30.31
C TYR A 344 -4.47 16.18 -29.65
N ILE A 345 -4.91 17.34 -29.15
CA ILE A 345 -3.99 18.38 -28.64
C ILE A 345 -3.18 17.87 -27.44
N VAL A 346 -3.86 17.32 -26.42
CA VAL A 346 -3.21 16.84 -25.20
C VAL A 346 -2.32 15.62 -25.48
N PRO A 347 -2.79 14.57 -26.19
CA PRO A 347 -1.94 13.43 -26.55
C PRO A 347 -0.75 13.81 -27.43
N PHE A 348 -0.95 14.70 -28.40
CA PHE A 348 0.10 15.15 -29.31
C PHE A 348 1.18 15.95 -28.56
N ALA A 349 0.78 16.86 -27.65
CA ALA A 349 1.72 17.59 -26.81
C ALA A 349 2.51 16.64 -25.92
N LEU A 350 1.85 15.67 -25.28
CA LEU A 350 2.50 14.66 -24.44
C LEU A 350 3.48 13.80 -25.24
N GLU A 351 3.07 13.30 -26.42
CA GLU A 351 3.93 12.50 -27.28
C GLU A 351 5.16 13.30 -27.73
N LYS A 352 4.95 14.48 -28.31
CA LYS A 352 6.02 15.27 -28.95
C LYS A 352 6.98 15.89 -27.95
N VAL A 353 6.48 16.38 -26.81
CA VAL A 353 7.29 17.13 -25.83
C VAL A 353 7.86 16.21 -24.77
N PHE A 354 7.12 15.23 -24.26
CA PHE A 354 7.56 14.42 -23.14
C PHE A 354 8.06 13.04 -23.57
N LEU A 355 7.19 12.23 -24.18
CA LEU A 355 7.49 10.83 -24.48
C LEU A 355 8.61 10.68 -25.51
N ARG A 356 8.66 11.55 -26.52
CA ARG A 356 9.74 11.52 -27.53
C ARG A 356 11.10 11.89 -26.96
N ASN A 357 11.15 12.83 -26.01
CA ASN A 357 12.39 13.16 -25.31
C ASN A 357 12.84 12.00 -24.42
N LEU A 358 11.91 11.37 -23.71
CA LEU A 358 12.18 10.20 -22.89
C LEU A 358 12.70 9.01 -23.72
N TRP A 359 12.07 8.74 -24.86
CA TRP A 359 12.51 7.73 -25.82
C TRP A 359 13.91 8.02 -26.37
N CYS A 360 14.20 9.28 -26.73
CA CYS A 360 15.53 9.69 -27.19
C CYS A 360 16.60 9.44 -26.10
N ILE A 361 16.29 9.71 -24.83
CA ILE A 361 17.17 9.40 -23.70
C ILE A 361 17.41 7.89 -23.59
N GLN A 362 16.35 7.07 -23.72
CA GLN A 362 16.45 5.61 -23.70
C GLN A 362 17.29 5.04 -24.87
N GLU A 363 17.15 5.59 -26.07
CA GLU A 363 17.98 5.19 -27.22
C GLU A 363 19.45 5.55 -27.01
N ARG A 364 19.73 6.76 -26.51
CA ARG A 364 21.10 7.17 -26.14
C ARG A 364 21.70 6.25 -25.07
N TRP A 365 20.88 5.82 -24.10
CA TRP A 365 21.29 4.87 -23.08
C TRP A 365 21.66 3.50 -23.68
N CYS A 366 20.82 2.97 -24.58
CA CYS A 366 21.10 1.72 -25.29
C CYS A 366 22.40 1.82 -26.10
N HIS A 367 22.56 2.90 -26.84
CA HIS A 367 23.76 3.15 -27.64
C HIS A 367 25.01 3.28 -26.77
N MET A 368 24.93 3.96 -25.62
CA MET A 368 26.04 4.06 -24.66
C MET A 368 26.44 2.69 -24.11
N ALA A 369 25.47 1.85 -23.75
CA ALA A 369 25.74 0.51 -23.24
C ALA A 369 26.41 -0.40 -24.28
N SER A 370 26.06 -0.27 -25.57
CA SER A 370 26.62 -1.08 -26.66
C SER A 370 27.96 -0.57 -27.23
N SER A 371 28.28 0.73 -27.05
CA SER A 371 29.43 1.35 -27.73
C SER A 371 30.78 1.18 -27.03
N VAL A 372 30.83 0.74 -25.77
CA VAL A 372 32.08 0.70 -24.99
C VAL A 372 32.32 -0.71 -24.40
N PRO A 373 32.92 -1.64 -25.16
CA PRO A 373 33.04 -3.06 -24.79
C PRO A 373 33.67 -3.32 -23.42
N SER A 374 34.62 -2.47 -23.01
CA SER A 374 35.30 -2.57 -21.71
C SER A 374 34.44 -2.13 -20.52
N LEU A 375 33.56 -1.13 -20.72
CA LEU A 375 32.56 -0.73 -19.72
C LEU A 375 31.39 -1.73 -19.68
N THR A 376 31.05 -2.34 -20.80
CA THR A 376 29.93 -3.29 -20.88
C THR A 376 30.14 -4.50 -19.98
N THR A 377 31.34 -5.09 -19.96
CA THR A 377 31.65 -6.23 -19.06
C THR A 377 31.79 -5.85 -17.59
N LEU A 378 32.10 -4.58 -17.27
CA LEU A 378 32.31 -4.12 -15.90
C LEU A 378 30.99 -3.68 -15.23
N PHE A 379 30.09 -3.09 -16.01
CA PHE A 379 28.85 -2.49 -15.50
C PHE A 379 27.58 -3.24 -15.92
N TYR A 380 27.63 -4.16 -16.88
CA TYR A 380 26.47 -4.93 -17.35
C TYR A 380 26.74 -6.43 -17.28
N VAL A 381 25.67 -7.22 -17.21
CA VAL A 381 25.80 -8.69 -17.16
C VAL A 381 26.18 -9.21 -18.56
N PRO A 382 27.23 -10.05 -18.68
CA PRO A 382 27.65 -10.60 -19.97
C PRO A 382 26.50 -11.38 -20.64
N GLY A 383 26.19 -11.05 -21.89
CA GLY A 383 25.12 -11.70 -22.66
C GLY A 383 23.79 -10.94 -22.71
N GLU A 384 23.58 -9.92 -21.86
CA GLU A 384 22.44 -9.00 -22.04
C GLU A 384 22.63 -8.23 -23.36
N CYS A 385 23.76 -7.57 -23.61
CA CYS A 385 23.91 -6.66 -24.76
C CYS A 385 24.01 -7.30 -26.18
N ILE A 386 23.86 -8.63 -26.33
CA ILE A 386 24.24 -9.36 -27.58
C ILE A 386 23.07 -10.15 -28.21
N SER A 387 21.92 -10.32 -27.53
CA SER A 387 20.81 -11.16 -28.03
C SER A 387 19.82 -10.39 -28.92
N GLU A 388 19.39 -10.98 -30.05
CA GLU A 388 18.40 -10.44 -31.02
C GLU A 388 17.02 -10.10 -30.42
N ASN A 389 16.70 -10.53 -29.20
CA ASN A 389 15.42 -10.28 -28.50
C ASN A 389 15.26 -8.84 -27.94
N TYR A 390 16.07 -7.88 -28.40
CA TYR A 390 16.26 -6.54 -27.79
C TYR A 390 15.23 -5.46 -28.15
N ALA A 391 14.18 -5.76 -28.92
CA ALA A 391 13.23 -4.73 -29.34
C ALA A 391 12.46 -4.06 -28.18
N LYS A 392 12.42 -4.66 -26.97
CA LYS A 392 11.54 -4.21 -25.87
C LYS A 392 12.22 -4.00 -24.49
N LYS A 393 13.50 -4.35 -24.27
CA LYS A 393 14.14 -4.33 -22.92
C LYS A 393 15.34 -3.37 -22.86
N LEU A 394 15.49 -2.59 -21.77
CA LEU A 394 16.64 -1.68 -21.57
C LEU A 394 17.79 -2.37 -20.82
N PRO A 395 19.06 -2.17 -21.19
CA PRO A 395 20.19 -2.72 -20.46
C PRO A 395 20.27 -2.12 -19.05
N ILE A 396 20.44 -2.97 -18.03
CA ILE A 396 20.40 -2.58 -16.62
C ILE A 396 21.83 -2.64 -16.06
N PRO A 397 22.40 -1.53 -15.59
CA PRO A 397 23.68 -1.55 -14.88
C PRO A 397 23.62 -2.35 -13.58
N ILE A 398 24.72 -3.03 -13.27
CA ILE A 398 24.93 -3.73 -12.00
C ILE A 398 24.89 -2.72 -10.85
N GLY A 399 24.16 -3.06 -9.79
CA GLY A 399 24.05 -2.26 -8.58
C GLY A 399 22.87 -1.29 -8.56
N ILE A 400 22.15 -1.11 -9.67
CA ILE A 400 20.93 -0.29 -9.66
C ILE A 400 19.87 -0.92 -8.77
N GLY A 401 19.68 -2.24 -8.84
CA GLY A 401 18.72 -2.93 -7.98
C GLY A 401 19.15 -2.83 -6.53
N PHE A 402 20.46 -2.89 -6.26
CA PHE A 402 21.00 -2.62 -4.93
C PHE A 402 20.60 -1.23 -4.38
N ILE A 403 20.70 -0.20 -5.21
CA ILE A 403 20.28 1.16 -4.86
C ILE A 403 18.77 1.21 -4.63
N TYR A 404 17.94 0.56 -5.46
CA TYR A 404 16.49 0.48 -5.25
C TYR A 404 16.15 -0.14 -3.89
N GLY A 405 16.74 -1.29 -3.56
CA GLY A 405 16.51 -1.95 -2.26
C GLY A 405 16.88 -1.06 -1.08
N CYS A 406 18.03 -0.39 -1.16
CA CYS A 406 18.45 0.55 -0.11
C CYS A 406 17.52 1.77 -0.01
N ALA A 407 17.10 2.31 -1.15
CA ALA A 407 16.16 3.43 -1.20
C ALA A 407 14.82 3.05 -0.57
N PHE A 408 14.30 1.84 -0.82
CA PHE A 408 13.05 1.34 -0.22
C PHE A 408 13.13 1.30 1.31
N VAL A 409 14.19 0.68 1.87
CA VAL A 409 14.38 0.62 3.33
C VAL A 409 14.49 2.03 3.93
N TYR A 410 15.27 2.90 3.31
CA TYR A 410 15.47 4.27 3.79
C TYR A 410 14.18 5.11 3.72
N GLY A 411 13.53 5.10 2.55
CA GLY A 411 12.30 5.84 2.31
C GLY A 411 11.18 5.37 3.22
N SER A 412 11.07 4.06 3.47
CA SER A 412 10.05 3.54 4.37
C SER A 412 10.24 4.05 5.81
N LYS A 413 11.47 4.11 6.31
CA LYS A 413 11.78 4.68 7.64
C LYS A 413 11.39 6.16 7.79
N ILE A 414 11.51 6.94 6.72
CA ILE A 414 11.18 8.37 6.71
C ILE A 414 9.69 8.61 6.40
N GLY A 415 8.92 7.54 6.16
CA GLY A 415 7.49 7.62 5.88
C GLY A 415 7.16 7.93 4.42
N TRP A 416 8.12 7.75 3.49
CA TRP A 416 7.88 7.90 2.05
C TRP A 416 7.06 6.77 1.46
N TYR A 417 6.95 5.65 2.18
CA TYR A 417 6.23 4.46 1.70
C TYR A 417 4.83 4.80 1.19
N HIS A 418 3.99 5.35 2.07
CA HIS A 418 2.61 5.65 1.73
C HIS A 418 2.45 6.86 0.82
N SER A 419 3.37 7.83 0.87
CA SER A 419 3.28 9.03 0.04
C SER A 419 3.80 8.84 -1.38
N LEU A 420 4.70 7.89 -1.60
CA LEU A 420 5.43 7.73 -2.85
C LEU A 420 5.42 6.27 -3.35
N TYR A 421 5.93 5.32 -2.57
CA TYR A 421 6.10 3.94 -3.04
C TYR A 421 4.78 3.25 -3.32
N LEU A 422 3.81 3.36 -2.40
CA LEU A 422 2.50 2.74 -2.58
C LEU A 422 1.76 3.27 -3.82
N PRO A 423 1.63 4.60 -4.04
CA PRO A 423 1.12 5.12 -5.30
C PRO A 423 1.84 4.61 -6.55
N LEU A 424 3.18 4.52 -6.51
CA LEU A 424 3.96 4.03 -7.64
C LEU A 424 3.72 2.54 -7.90
N ILE A 425 3.62 1.70 -6.86
CA ILE A 425 3.29 0.28 -6.97
C ILE A 425 1.92 0.12 -7.64
N LEU A 426 0.90 0.85 -7.18
CA LEU A 426 -0.45 0.76 -7.73
C LEU A 426 -0.51 1.23 -9.21
N LEU A 427 0.15 2.34 -9.55
CA LEU A 427 0.24 2.80 -10.93
C LEU A 427 1.05 1.82 -11.81
N GLU A 428 2.03 1.12 -11.24
CA GLU A 428 2.74 0.08 -11.94
C GLU A 428 1.87 -1.15 -12.21
N MET A 429 0.95 -1.49 -11.30
CA MET A 429 -0.02 -2.59 -11.44
C MET A 429 -1.16 -2.29 -12.42
N ASP A 430 -1.47 -1.02 -12.69
CA ASP A 430 -2.55 -0.58 -13.58
C ASP A 430 -2.23 -0.81 -15.07
N GLY A 431 -2.06 -2.07 -15.50
CA GLY A 431 -1.70 -2.44 -16.87
C GLY A 431 -2.84 -3.07 -17.69
N ALA A 432 -2.85 -2.82 -19.01
CA ALA A 432 -3.81 -3.44 -19.94
C ALA A 432 -3.31 -4.77 -20.55
N ASP A 433 -2.04 -5.11 -20.35
CA ASP A 433 -1.38 -6.26 -20.99
C ASP A 433 -1.45 -7.55 -20.14
N ARG A 434 -1.57 -8.68 -20.84
CA ARG A 434 -1.86 -10.04 -20.30
C ARG A 434 -0.82 -10.63 -19.34
N LEU A 435 0.33 -9.97 -19.15
CA LEU A 435 1.45 -10.43 -18.33
C LEU A 435 1.98 -9.33 -17.39
N GLU A 436 1.27 -8.21 -17.28
CA GLU A 436 1.76 -6.98 -16.63
C GLU A 436 1.03 -6.62 -15.33
N GLU A 437 0.22 -7.51 -14.78
CA GLU A 437 -0.65 -7.25 -13.62
C GLU A 437 0.12 -7.23 -12.28
N ALA A 438 1.34 -7.76 -12.27
CA ALA A 438 2.27 -7.74 -11.16
C ALA A 438 3.26 -6.57 -11.29
N SER A 439 3.76 -6.04 -10.17
CA SER A 439 4.66 -4.90 -10.05
C SER A 439 6.09 -5.31 -9.64
N PHE A 440 7.09 -4.73 -10.30
CA PHE A 440 8.49 -4.81 -9.90
C PHE A 440 8.71 -4.14 -8.54
N LEU A 441 8.17 -2.93 -8.35
CA LEU A 441 8.27 -2.24 -7.07
C LEU A 441 7.57 -2.99 -5.93
N GLY A 442 6.48 -3.70 -6.23
CA GLY A 442 5.80 -4.59 -5.30
C GLY A 442 6.64 -5.81 -4.93
N ALA A 443 7.39 -6.39 -5.88
CA ALA A 443 8.36 -7.44 -5.58
C ALA A 443 9.51 -6.93 -4.69
N VAL A 444 10.01 -5.72 -4.97
CA VAL A 444 11.03 -5.05 -4.15
C VAL A 444 10.49 -4.79 -2.76
N ASP A 445 9.24 -4.35 -2.61
CA ASP A 445 8.60 -4.14 -1.31
C ASP A 445 8.58 -5.43 -0.46
N GLU A 446 8.07 -6.51 -1.04
CA GLU A 446 7.99 -7.82 -0.38
C GLU A 446 9.39 -8.33 0.04
N CYS A 447 10.40 -8.17 -0.81
CA CYS A 447 11.77 -8.61 -0.47
C CYS A 447 12.46 -7.67 0.52
N ALA A 448 12.49 -6.36 0.22
CA ALA A 448 13.31 -5.37 0.91
C ALA A 448 12.73 -4.92 2.25
N LEU A 449 11.40 -4.96 2.41
CA LEU A 449 10.74 -4.55 3.65
C LEU A 449 10.22 -5.77 4.41
N VAL A 450 9.32 -6.56 3.80
CA VAL A 450 8.64 -7.66 4.48
C VAL A 450 9.61 -8.78 4.88
N MET A 451 10.36 -9.34 3.91
CA MET A 451 11.27 -10.45 4.19
C MET A 451 12.51 -10.03 4.98
N VAL A 452 12.99 -8.79 4.82
CA VAL A 452 14.05 -8.24 5.69
C VAL A 452 13.55 -8.12 7.13
N CYS A 453 12.35 -7.59 7.36
CA CYS A 453 11.74 -7.48 8.68
C CYS A 453 11.54 -8.87 9.32
N ALA A 454 11.01 -9.82 8.55
CA ALA A 454 10.85 -11.21 8.98
C ALA A 454 12.19 -11.83 9.42
N GLY A 455 13.27 -11.65 8.64
CA GLY A 455 14.59 -12.17 9.00
C GLY A 455 15.17 -11.53 10.28
N ILE A 456 15.01 -10.22 10.45
CA ILE A 456 15.43 -9.52 11.69
C ILE A 456 14.67 -10.06 12.90
N CYS A 457 13.35 -10.18 12.79
CA CYS A 457 12.52 -10.68 13.88
C CYS A 457 12.84 -12.14 14.22
N ALA A 458 13.04 -12.99 13.20
CA ALA A 458 13.49 -14.37 13.38
C ALA A 458 14.85 -14.46 14.08
N GLY A 459 15.81 -13.59 13.72
CA GLY A 459 17.13 -13.55 14.33
C GLY A 459 17.06 -13.21 15.82
N ASN A 460 16.17 -12.29 16.19
CA ASN A 460 15.91 -11.94 17.59
C ASN A 460 15.19 -13.06 18.37
N LEU A 461 14.31 -13.84 17.73
CA LEU A 461 13.68 -14.98 18.38
C LEU A 461 14.68 -16.11 18.65
N VAL A 462 15.61 -16.36 17.71
CA VAL A 462 16.61 -17.42 17.84
C VAL A 462 17.67 -17.04 18.87
N LEU A 463 18.17 -15.81 18.83
CA LEU A 463 19.15 -15.33 19.78
C LEU A 463 18.68 -13.99 20.35
N PRO A 464 17.82 -14.00 21.39
CA PRO A 464 17.33 -12.79 22.01
C PRO A 464 18.51 -12.01 22.59
N ARG A 465 18.46 -10.69 22.40
CA ARG A 465 19.48 -9.82 22.96
C ARG A 465 19.16 -9.65 24.43
N SER A 466 19.92 -10.27 25.31
CA SER A 466 19.78 -10.06 26.75
C SER A 466 19.96 -8.56 27.05
N MET A 467 18.89 -7.83 27.34
CA MET A 467 18.97 -6.41 27.71
C MET A 467 19.41 -6.31 29.17
N LYS A 468 20.18 -5.27 29.48
CA LYS A 468 20.76 -4.99 30.80
C LYS A 468 19.64 -4.92 31.86
N GLN A 469 19.74 -5.78 32.88
CA GLN A 469 19.22 -5.65 34.24
C GLN A 469 18.34 -4.41 34.50
N VAL A 470 17.03 -4.56 34.32
CA VAL A 470 16.02 -3.95 35.17
C VAL A 470 15.08 -5.10 35.53
N ASP A 471 15.30 -5.64 36.72
CA ASP A 471 14.62 -6.75 37.39
C ASP A 471 14.55 -8.10 36.64
N GLU A 472 15.34 -9.04 37.16
CA GLU A 472 15.26 -10.48 36.94
C GLU A 472 13.80 -10.93 37.02
N THR A 473 13.19 -11.24 35.86
CA THR A 473 12.34 -12.42 35.61
C THR A 473 11.48 -12.30 34.37
N ASN A 474 11.31 -11.13 33.72
CA ASN A 474 10.32 -11.04 32.63
C ASN A 474 10.78 -10.41 31.31
N CYS A 475 11.87 -9.62 31.25
CA CYS A 475 12.25 -8.78 30.10
C CYS A 475 12.37 -9.48 28.71
N GLU A 476 12.39 -10.80 28.66
CA GLU A 476 12.53 -11.56 27.41
C GLU A 476 11.19 -11.81 26.71
N ARG A 477 10.05 -11.69 27.41
CA ARG A 477 8.72 -12.03 26.85
C ARG A 477 8.15 -10.99 25.89
N GLY A 478 8.37 -9.68 26.13
CA GLY A 478 7.76 -8.61 25.33
C GLY A 478 8.39 -8.51 23.94
N GLU A 479 9.70 -8.32 23.87
CA GLU A 479 10.46 -8.31 22.61
C GLU A 479 10.27 -9.60 21.77
N ALA A 480 10.23 -10.76 22.42
CA ALA A 480 9.97 -12.05 21.74
C ALA A 480 8.52 -12.13 21.24
N SER A 481 7.52 -11.68 22.02
CA SER A 481 6.12 -11.66 21.56
C SER A 481 5.93 -10.74 20.35
N LEU A 482 6.54 -9.55 20.36
CA LEU A 482 6.51 -8.61 19.25
C LEU A 482 7.21 -9.18 18.01
N SER A 483 8.40 -9.78 18.18
CA SER A 483 9.17 -10.37 17.07
C SER A 483 8.44 -11.58 16.48
N TRP A 484 7.79 -12.41 17.29
CA TRP A 484 6.98 -13.53 16.81
C TRP A 484 5.76 -13.06 16.03
N GLN A 485 5.02 -12.09 16.56
CA GLN A 485 3.88 -11.50 15.89
C GLN A 485 4.28 -10.84 14.57
N ALA A 486 5.38 -10.08 14.57
CA ALA A 486 5.93 -9.46 13.36
C ALA A 486 6.37 -10.51 12.33
N LEU A 487 7.09 -11.55 12.73
CA LEU A 487 7.49 -12.63 11.82
C LEU A 487 6.25 -13.29 11.17
N LYS A 488 5.26 -13.64 11.98
CA LYS A 488 4.00 -14.26 11.51
C LYS A 488 3.27 -13.34 10.54
N THR A 489 3.06 -12.07 10.91
CA THR A 489 2.30 -11.11 10.07
C THR A 489 3.04 -10.79 8.77
N ASN A 490 4.36 -10.64 8.79
CA ASN A 490 5.13 -10.40 7.56
C ASN A 490 5.01 -11.61 6.61
N VAL A 491 5.19 -12.85 7.09
CA VAL A 491 5.15 -14.05 6.23
C VAL A 491 3.73 -14.36 5.70
N PHE A 492 2.70 -14.20 6.54
CA PHE A 492 1.33 -14.60 6.17
C PHE A 492 0.46 -13.47 5.65
N CYS A 493 0.83 -12.20 5.85
CA CYS A 493 0.02 -11.06 5.45
C CYS A 493 0.80 -10.02 4.64
N GLY A 494 2.13 -10.11 4.54
CA GLY A 494 2.94 -9.13 3.82
C GLY A 494 2.93 -7.73 4.48
N ASP A 495 2.81 -7.65 5.81
CA ASP A 495 2.62 -6.40 6.56
C ASP A 495 3.38 -6.41 7.90
N PHE A 496 3.38 -5.27 8.59
CA PHE A 496 3.99 -5.02 9.91
C PHE A 496 5.53 -4.93 9.86
N ILE A 497 6.03 -4.18 8.89
CA ILE A 497 7.46 -3.95 8.66
C ILE A 497 8.09 -3.04 9.74
N GLU A 498 7.29 -2.22 10.40
CA GLU A 498 7.76 -1.22 11.36
C GLU A 498 8.28 -1.84 12.66
N ALA A 499 7.95 -3.11 12.92
CA ALA A 499 8.51 -3.87 14.03
C ALA A 499 10.06 -3.96 13.96
N ALA A 500 10.65 -3.92 12.76
CA ALA A 500 12.10 -3.95 12.59
C ALA A 500 12.79 -2.60 12.82
N TYR A 501 12.10 -1.46 12.73
CA TYR A 501 12.76 -0.15 12.78
C TYR A 501 13.46 0.14 14.12
N PRO A 502 12.86 -0.11 15.29
CA PRO A 502 13.54 0.08 16.57
C PRO A 502 14.84 -0.76 16.69
N LEU A 503 14.83 -1.96 16.10
CA LEU A 503 15.97 -2.88 16.12
C LEU A 503 17.11 -2.39 15.21
N MET A 504 16.76 -1.87 14.04
CA MET A 504 17.73 -1.25 13.13
C MET A 504 18.32 0.04 13.70
N GLU A 505 17.52 0.90 14.35
CA GLU A 505 18.02 2.15 14.94
C GLU A 505 19.02 1.91 16.07
N ARG A 506 18.83 0.85 16.86
CA ARG A 506 19.69 0.53 18.00
C ARG A 506 21.01 -0.15 17.61
N SER A 507 21.04 -0.93 16.53
CA SER A 507 22.24 -1.65 16.11
C SER A 507 22.67 -1.28 14.70
N ARG A 508 23.87 -0.70 14.59
CA ARG A 508 24.50 -0.41 13.29
C ARG A 508 24.68 -1.68 12.45
N ILE A 509 24.90 -2.83 13.09
CA ILE A 509 25.08 -4.12 12.42
C ILE A 509 23.75 -4.60 11.84
N ILE A 510 22.66 -4.55 12.63
CA ILE A 510 21.32 -4.91 12.15
C ILE A 510 20.92 -3.96 11.01
N ASN A 511 21.10 -2.65 11.20
CA ASN A 511 20.83 -1.66 10.17
C ASN A 511 21.59 -1.94 8.88
N ALA A 512 22.91 -2.15 8.95
CA ALA A 512 23.75 -2.44 7.79
C ALA A 512 23.34 -3.75 7.11
N SER A 513 23.06 -4.80 7.88
CA SER A 513 22.59 -6.09 7.35
C SER A 513 21.25 -5.98 6.62
N ALA A 514 20.35 -5.12 7.11
CA ALA A 514 19.06 -4.90 6.49
C ALA A 514 19.17 -4.15 5.15
N TYR A 515 20.01 -3.11 5.08
CA TYR A 515 20.32 -2.44 3.81
C TYR A 515 21.02 -3.37 2.81
N LEU A 516 21.96 -4.19 3.30
CA LEU A 516 22.66 -5.16 2.46
C LEU A 516 21.71 -6.25 1.94
N ALA A 517 20.82 -6.77 2.80
CA ALA A 517 19.80 -7.75 2.44
C ALA A 517 18.82 -7.19 1.39
N ALA A 518 18.31 -5.98 1.62
CA ALA A 518 17.42 -5.29 0.70
C ALA A 518 18.09 -5.00 -0.64
N GLY A 519 19.33 -4.53 -0.63
CA GLY A 519 20.08 -4.25 -1.85
C GLY A 519 20.36 -5.52 -2.66
N LEU A 520 20.85 -6.59 -2.03
CA LEU A 520 21.15 -7.84 -2.73
C LEU A 520 19.90 -8.48 -3.33
N SER A 521 18.81 -8.54 -2.57
CA SER A 521 17.54 -9.11 -3.06
C SER A 521 16.94 -8.28 -4.20
N ALA A 522 16.93 -6.95 -4.10
CA ALA A 522 16.46 -6.07 -5.17
C ALA A 522 17.33 -6.12 -6.44
N GLU A 523 18.64 -6.34 -6.30
CA GLU A 523 19.53 -6.61 -7.45
C GLU A 523 19.14 -7.91 -8.17
N ILE A 524 18.88 -8.99 -7.42
CA ILE A 524 18.41 -10.26 -7.97
C ILE A 524 17.08 -10.07 -8.72
N LEU A 525 16.11 -9.39 -8.09
CA LEU A 525 14.80 -9.11 -8.70
C LEU A 525 14.95 -8.31 -9.99
N LEU A 526 15.78 -7.26 -10.00
CA LEU A 526 15.92 -6.37 -11.14
C LEU A 526 16.62 -7.05 -12.31
N LYS A 527 17.68 -7.83 -12.04
CA LYS A 527 18.41 -8.58 -13.09
C LYS A 527 17.55 -9.68 -13.71
N ARG A 528 16.76 -10.39 -12.90
CA ARG A 528 15.83 -11.40 -13.37
C ARG A 528 14.50 -10.81 -13.88
N ARG A 529 14.29 -9.50 -13.72
CA ARG A 529 13.05 -8.78 -14.06
C ARG A 529 11.81 -9.43 -13.45
N VAL A 530 11.93 -9.78 -12.17
CA VAL A 530 10.86 -10.40 -11.39
C VAL A 530 9.78 -9.34 -11.13
N LEU A 531 8.55 -9.66 -11.48
CA LEU A 531 7.33 -8.94 -11.15
C LEU A 531 6.59 -9.77 -10.11
N SER A 532 6.09 -9.14 -9.05
CA SER A 532 5.23 -9.76 -8.03
C SER A 532 4.32 -8.67 -7.45
N THR A 533 3.77 -8.80 -6.26
CA THR A 533 2.90 -7.78 -5.68
C THR A 533 3.16 -7.65 -4.18
N ALA A 534 2.94 -6.45 -3.67
CA ALA A 534 3.05 -6.12 -2.26
C ALA A 534 1.78 -6.55 -1.50
N TYR A 535 1.85 -6.61 -0.17
CA TYR A 535 0.70 -6.87 0.70
C TYR A 535 -0.01 -8.21 0.47
N LEU A 536 0.71 -9.22 -0.03
CA LEU A 536 0.20 -10.58 -0.11
C LEU A 536 0.99 -11.51 0.79
N PRO A 537 0.37 -12.60 1.26
CA PRO A 537 1.11 -13.69 1.90
C PRO A 537 2.25 -14.17 0.98
N LEU A 538 3.42 -14.47 1.56
CA LEU A 538 4.61 -14.88 0.81
C LEU A 538 4.33 -16.00 -0.23
N PRO A 539 3.58 -17.08 0.08
CA PRO A 539 3.26 -18.11 -0.92
C PRO A 539 2.48 -17.56 -2.11
N LEU A 540 1.57 -16.63 -1.86
CA LEU A 540 0.74 -16.02 -2.91
C LEU A 540 1.55 -15.01 -3.73
N ALA A 541 2.45 -14.25 -3.11
CA ALA A 541 3.39 -13.37 -3.80
C ALA A 541 4.32 -14.15 -4.75
N ILE A 542 4.79 -15.34 -4.32
CA ILE A 542 5.58 -16.24 -5.19
C ILE A 542 4.71 -16.78 -6.33
N TRP A 543 3.47 -17.19 -6.06
CA TRP A 543 2.56 -17.73 -7.07
C TRP A 543 2.16 -16.70 -8.14
N ILE A 544 1.91 -15.44 -7.76
CA ILE A 544 1.59 -14.36 -8.69
C ILE A 544 2.81 -13.91 -9.51
N SER A 545 4.02 -14.27 -9.08
CA SER A 545 5.23 -13.82 -9.74
C SER A 545 5.36 -14.37 -11.16
N ASN A 546 5.94 -13.56 -12.07
CA ASN A 546 6.32 -14.04 -13.40
C ASN A 546 7.53 -15.01 -13.37
N ASP A 547 8.34 -14.99 -12.32
CA ASP A 547 9.48 -15.89 -12.11
C ASP A 547 9.50 -16.30 -10.63
N GLY A 548 8.72 -17.34 -10.31
CA GLY A 548 8.58 -17.85 -8.94
C GLY A 548 9.92 -18.28 -8.32
N TRP A 549 10.85 -18.79 -9.12
CA TRP A 549 12.21 -19.13 -8.65
C TRP A 549 13.02 -17.87 -8.31
N GLY A 550 13.01 -16.88 -9.20
CA GLY A 550 13.66 -15.59 -8.97
C GLY A 550 13.13 -14.88 -7.72
N MET A 551 11.81 -14.87 -7.54
CA MET A 551 11.15 -14.33 -6.36
C MET A 551 11.55 -15.10 -5.08
N SER A 552 11.48 -16.44 -5.11
CA SER A 552 11.83 -17.28 -3.96
C SER A 552 13.29 -17.10 -3.54
N LEU A 553 14.20 -17.03 -4.51
CA LEU A 553 15.62 -16.78 -4.27
C LEU A 553 15.85 -15.40 -3.64
N ALA A 554 15.20 -14.35 -4.17
CA ALA A 554 15.33 -12.99 -3.63
C ALA A 554 14.79 -12.90 -2.19
N CYS A 555 13.62 -13.48 -1.92
CA CYS A 555 13.05 -13.57 -0.57
C CYS A 555 13.99 -14.34 0.40
N PHE A 556 14.56 -15.46 -0.04
CA PHE A 556 15.49 -16.25 0.75
C PHE A 556 16.76 -15.47 1.09
N VAL A 557 17.33 -14.74 0.13
CA VAL A 557 18.51 -13.89 0.35
C VAL A 557 18.18 -12.74 1.31
N ALA A 558 17.06 -12.05 1.11
CA ALA A 558 16.61 -10.98 1.99
C ALA A 558 16.47 -11.45 3.44
N PHE A 559 15.78 -12.58 3.64
CA PHE A 559 15.57 -13.18 4.96
C PHE A 559 16.89 -13.63 5.59
N SER A 560 17.72 -14.39 4.85
CA SER A 560 18.93 -15.00 5.41
C SER A 560 19.96 -13.97 5.83
N VAL A 561 20.20 -12.95 4.99
CA VAL A 561 21.19 -11.91 5.28
C VAL A 561 20.79 -11.09 6.51
N SER A 562 19.53 -10.70 6.63
CA SER A 562 19.05 -9.92 7.76
C SER A 562 18.96 -10.76 9.05
N PHE A 563 18.61 -12.05 8.91
CA PHE A 563 18.64 -13.03 10.00
C PHE A 563 20.04 -13.21 10.59
N PHE A 564 21.02 -13.57 9.76
CA PHE A 564 22.38 -13.79 10.23
C PHE A 564 23.04 -12.51 10.74
N GLY A 565 22.75 -11.36 10.12
CA GLY A 565 23.19 -10.06 10.62
C GLY A 565 22.66 -9.75 12.02
N THR A 566 21.41 -10.12 12.29
CA THR A 566 20.78 -9.94 13.61
C THR A 566 21.38 -10.91 14.64
N VAL A 567 21.51 -12.19 14.30
CA VAL A 567 22.17 -13.18 15.17
C VAL A 567 23.60 -12.76 15.50
N ALA A 568 24.39 -12.32 14.51
CA ALA A 568 25.75 -11.84 14.72
C ALA A 568 25.80 -10.62 15.65
N SER A 569 24.90 -9.65 15.45
CA SER A 569 24.79 -8.48 16.33
C SER A 569 24.48 -8.87 17.79
N ASN A 570 23.57 -9.82 17.98
CA ASN A 570 23.15 -10.26 19.31
C ASN A 570 24.24 -11.11 19.98
N PHE A 571 24.94 -11.94 19.21
CA PHE A 571 26.10 -12.70 19.67
C PHE A 571 27.24 -11.79 20.13
N GLN A 572 27.63 -10.81 19.31
CA GLN A 572 28.70 -9.86 19.65
C GLN A 572 28.37 -9.07 20.92
N SER A 573 27.10 -8.68 21.09
CA SER A 573 26.64 -8.00 22.30
C SER A 573 26.78 -8.87 23.56
N SER A 574 26.55 -10.18 23.42
CA SER A 574 26.70 -11.16 24.49
C SER A 574 28.18 -11.40 24.84
N CYS A 575 29.06 -11.46 23.83
CA CYS A 575 30.51 -11.61 24.03
C CYS A 575 31.15 -10.39 24.69
N ASN A 576 30.83 -9.17 24.23
CA ASN A 576 31.34 -7.94 24.84
C ASN A 576 30.92 -7.82 26.31
N ARG A 577 29.77 -8.38 26.71
CA ARG A 577 29.35 -8.41 28.11
C ARG A 577 30.23 -9.31 28.98
N LYS A 578 30.66 -10.47 28.49
CA LYS A 578 31.60 -11.35 29.23
C LYS A 578 32.96 -10.69 29.47
N TYR A 579 33.37 -9.77 28.61
CA TYR A 579 34.67 -9.09 28.70
C TYR A 579 34.67 -7.83 29.59
N TYR A 580 33.55 -7.09 29.67
CA TYR A 580 33.46 -5.84 30.46
C TYR A 580 32.65 -5.98 31.76
N GLY A 581 32.08 -7.15 32.04
CA GLY A 581 31.30 -7.45 33.24
C GLY A 581 32.00 -8.36 34.25
N GLY A 582 33.33 -8.50 34.17
CA GLY A 582 34.17 -9.18 35.15
C GLY A 582 34.76 -8.21 36.17
#